data_AF-A0AAD2CI60-F1
#
_entry.id   AF-A0AAD2CI60-F1
#
_cell.length_a   1.000
_cell.length_b   1.000
_cell.length_c   1.000
_cell.angle_alpha   90.00
_cell.angle_beta   90.00
_cell.angle_gamma   90.00
#
_symmetry.space_group_name_H-M   'P 1'
#
loop_
_entity.id
_entity.type
_entity.pdbx_description
1 polymer ?
#
loop_
_entity_poly.entity_id
_entity_poly.type
_entity_poly.pdbx_seq_one_letter_code
_entity_poly.pdbx_strand_id
1 'polypeptide(L)'
;MPELFQEIENDARTGGSLFDAYFTNPTILGSTATSNAFLDLTPYVRDSQYSDWTDVLLALRTHVTSFEEKIYIILFDGDTHTLFHRKDCWDMTKYEFLRSEKKLF
;
A
#
# COMPACT_ATOMS: atom_id res chain seq x y z
N MET A 1 -8.96 15.40 -1.75
CA MET A 1 -9.57 14.24 -1.08
C MET A 1 -9.39 14.13 0.45
N PRO A 2 -8.81 15.09 1.22
CA PRO A 2 -8.76 14.96 2.69
C PRO A 2 -10.13 14.75 3.35
N GLU A 3 -11.16 15.40 2.80
CA GLU A 3 -12.53 15.34 3.33
C GLU A 3 -13.15 13.93 3.23
N LEU A 4 -12.87 13.18 2.16
CA LEU A 4 -13.44 11.85 1.95
C LEU A 4 -12.97 10.83 3.00
N PHE A 5 -11.66 10.81 3.33
CA PHE A 5 -11.16 9.87 4.33
C PHE A 5 -11.72 10.19 5.72
N GLN A 6 -11.84 11.47 6.04
CA GLN A 6 -12.39 11.90 7.32
C GLN A 6 -13.88 11.56 7.43
N GLU A 7 -14.63 11.65 6.33
CA GLU A 7 -16.03 11.24 6.26
C GLU A 7 -16.18 9.72 6.42
N ILE A 8 -15.35 8.92 5.73
CA ILE A 8 -15.30 7.46 5.88
C ILE A 8 -14.99 7.06 7.33
N GLU A 9 -13.95 7.64 7.94
CA GLU A 9 -13.59 7.34 9.33
C GLU A 9 -14.72 7.74 10.30
N ASN A 10 -15.39 8.86 10.06
CA ASN A 10 -16.51 9.31 10.87
C ASN A 10 -17.72 8.39 10.74
N ASP A 11 -18.11 8.02 9.52
CA ASP A 11 -19.23 7.11 9.27
C ASP A 11 -18.99 5.74 9.91
N ALA A 12 -17.81 5.15 9.63
CA ALA A 12 -17.40 3.85 10.14
C ALA A 12 -17.37 3.82 11.68
N ARG A 13 -16.90 4.89 12.33
CA ARG A 13 -16.82 4.99 13.80
C ARG A 13 -18.17 5.29 14.46
N THR A 14 -19.03 6.05 13.82
CA THR A 14 -20.35 6.43 14.38
C THR A 14 -21.43 5.41 14.09
N GLY A 15 -21.19 4.47 13.16
CA GLY A 15 -22.21 3.56 12.66
C GLY A 15 -23.26 4.28 11.81
N GLY A 16 -22.87 5.40 11.16
CA GLY A 16 -23.77 6.27 10.41
C GLY A 16 -24.45 5.58 9.22
N SER A 17 -23.88 4.47 8.74
CA SER A 17 -24.39 3.66 7.62
C SER A 17 -24.52 4.45 6.32
N LEU A 18 -23.64 5.43 6.10
CA LEU A 18 -23.56 6.17 4.84
C LEU A 18 -22.84 5.36 3.76
N PHE A 19 -21.86 4.53 4.14
CA PHE A 19 -21.11 3.68 3.22
C PHE A 19 -21.08 2.23 3.70
N ASP A 20 -21.49 1.30 2.83
CA ASP A 20 -21.34 -0.14 3.08
C ASP A 20 -19.92 -0.63 2.73
N ALA A 21 -19.26 0.04 1.78
CA ALA A 21 -17.89 -0.22 1.35
C ALA A 21 -17.29 1.02 0.68
N TYR A 22 -15.96 1.13 0.69
CA TYR A 22 -15.23 2.24 0.07
C TYR A 22 -13.83 1.80 -0.34
N PHE A 23 -13.28 2.49 -1.34
CA PHE A 23 -11.86 2.38 -1.68
C PHE A 23 -11.05 3.34 -0.81
N THR A 24 -10.00 2.82 -0.20
CA THR A 24 -9.09 3.64 0.62
C THR A 24 -7.64 3.21 0.42
N ASN A 25 -6.73 4.14 0.67
CA ASN A 25 -5.32 3.81 0.76
C ASN A 25 -5.01 3.24 2.16
N PRO A 26 -3.94 2.46 2.32
CA PRO A 26 -3.61 1.79 3.59
C PRO A 26 -3.15 2.75 4.70
N THR A 27 -2.93 4.05 4.43
CA THR A 27 -2.35 5.00 5.39
C THR A 27 -3.23 5.21 6.62
N ILE A 28 -4.56 5.06 6.48
CA ILE A 28 -5.52 5.22 7.59
C ILE A 28 -5.78 3.92 8.36
N LEU A 29 -5.14 2.81 7.99
CA LEU A 29 -5.46 1.51 8.57
C LEU A 29 -5.19 1.44 10.08
N GLY A 30 -4.09 2.04 10.55
CA GLY A 30 -3.76 2.02 11.98
C GLY A 30 -4.79 2.74 12.85
N SER A 31 -5.23 3.94 12.44
CA SER A 31 -6.25 4.72 13.17
C SER A 31 -7.60 4.03 13.18
N THR A 32 -8.01 3.47 12.04
CA THR A 32 -9.30 2.82 11.86
C THR A 32 -9.40 1.47 12.57
N ALA A 33 -8.34 0.66 12.55
CA ALA A 33 -8.26 -0.57 13.32
C ALA A 33 -8.30 -0.31 14.84
N THR A 34 -7.52 0.67 15.32
CA THR A 34 -7.46 1.01 16.76
C THR A 34 -8.78 1.56 17.29
N SER A 35 -9.55 2.27 16.46
CA SER A 35 -10.86 2.81 16.82
C SER A 35 -12.02 1.84 16.56
N ASN A 36 -11.73 0.61 16.14
CA ASN A 36 -12.72 -0.41 15.77
C ASN A 36 -13.73 0.09 14.71
N ALA A 37 -13.28 0.98 13.83
CA ALA A 37 -14.10 1.55 12.76
C ALA A 37 -14.19 0.59 11.56
N PHE A 38 -13.13 -0.14 11.25
CA PHE A 38 -13.12 -1.10 10.14
C PHE A 38 -13.51 -2.49 10.62
N LEU A 39 -14.24 -3.22 9.77
CA LEU A 39 -14.59 -4.62 10.01
C LEU A 39 -13.34 -5.50 9.95
N ASP A 40 -13.16 -6.36 10.95
CA ASP A 40 -12.17 -7.44 10.89
C ASP A 40 -12.59 -8.45 9.81
N LEU A 41 -11.85 -8.44 8.70
CA LEU A 41 -12.09 -9.29 7.53
C LEU A 41 -11.45 -10.67 7.64
N THR A 42 -10.64 -10.92 8.68
CA THR A 42 -9.90 -12.17 8.87
C THR A 42 -10.74 -13.44 8.70
N PRO A 43 -11.91 -13.60 9.34
CA PRO A 43 -12.72 -14.81 9.16
C PRO A 43 -13.20 -14.97 7.71
N TYR A 44 -13.61 -13.88 7.07
CA TYR A 44 -14.14 -13.91 5.71
C TYR A 44 -13.06 -14.26 4.67
N VAL A 45 -11.82 -13.79 4.87
CA VAL A 45 -10.72 -14.10 3.97
C VAL A 45 -10.24 -15.54 4.16
N ARG A 46 -10.09 -16.00 5.41
CA ARG A 46 -9.59 -17.36 5.69
C ARG A 46 -10.57 -18.46 5.28
N ASP A 47 -11.87 -18.19 5.36
CA ASP A 47 -12.91 -19.16 5.04
C ASP A 47 -13.41 -19.04 3.58
N SER A 48 -12.86 -18.11 2.79
CA SER A 48 -13.30 -17.89 1.42
C SER A 48 -12.78 -18.97 0.48
N GLN A 49 -13.69 -19.62 -0.24
CA GLN A 49 -13.37 -20.50 -1.37
C GLN A 49 -12.90 -19.74 -2.63
N TYR A 50 -13.08 -18.42 -2.66
CA TYR A 50 -12.84 -17.58 -3.83
C TYR A 50 -11.58 -16.73 -3.72
N SER A 51 -11.01 -16.63 -2.52
CA SER A 51 -9.82 -15.81 -2.24
C SER A 51 -8.64 -16.72 -1.93
N ASP A 52 -7.71 -16.86 -2.87
CA ASP A 52 -6.40 -17.42 -2.54
C ASP A 52 -5.54 -16.32 -1.90
N TRP A 53 -5.69 -16.15 -0.60
CA TRP A 53 -4.92 -15.14 0.14
C TRP A 53 -3.41 -15.37 0.07
N THR A 54 -2.98 -16.60 -0.23
CA THR A 54 -1.55 -16.92 -0.35
C THR A 54 -0.95 -16.46 -1.68
N ASP A 55 -1.78 -16.19 -2.68
CA ASP A 55 -1.38 -15.63 -3.99
C ASP A 55 -1.10 -14.11 -3.94
N VAL A 56 -1.58 -13.43 -2.89
CA VAL A 56 -1.24 -12.02 -2.66
C VAL A 56 0.20 -11.90 -2.15
N LEU A 57 1.01 -11.01 -2.76
CA LEU A 57 2.40 -10.76 -2.34
C LEU A 57 2.50 -10.58 -0.82
N LEU A 58 3.48 -11.28 -0.21
CA LEU A 58 3.63 -11.35 1.26
C LEU A 58 3.59 -9.96 1.91
N ALA A 59 4.40 -9.02 1.41
CA ALA A 59 4.46 -7.68 1.97
C ALA A 59 3.11 -6.94 1.93
N LEU A 60 2.31 -7.14 0.88
CA LEU A 60 1.01 -6.49 0.74
C LEU A 60 -0.02 -7.10 1.69
N ARG A 61 -0.03 -8.44 1.83
CA ARG A 61 -0.94 -9.11 2.77
C ARG A 61 -0.58 -8.92 4.24
N THR A 62 0.70 -8.66 4.58
CA THR A 62 1.13 -8.50 5.98
C THR A 62 1.23 -7.06 6.46
N HIS A 63 1.56 -6.10 5.59
CA HIS A 63 1.86 -4.73 6.01
C HIS A 63 0.94 -3.67 5.42
N VAL A 64 0.28 -3.96 4.30
CA VAL A 64 -0.60 -2.99 3.62
C VAL A 64 -2.04 -3.21 4.02
N THR A 65 -2.47 -4.46 4.14
CA THR A 65 -3.88 -4.82 4.39
C THR A 65 -4.18 -5.25 5.81
N SER A 66 -3.13 -5.44 6.60
CA SER A 66 -3.23 -6.05 7.93
C SER A 66 -2.65 -5.16 9.02
N PHE A 67 -3.27 -5.23 10.19
CA PHE A 67 -2.83 -4.56 11.42
C PHE A 67 -3.00 -5.55 12.58
N GLU A 68 -1.95 -5.75 13.39
CA GLU A 68 -1.94 -6.71 14.51
C GLU A 68 -2.48 -8.11 14.12
N GLU A 69 -1.95 -8.67 13.02
CA GLU A 69 -2.32 -9.99 12.48
C GLU A 69 -3.77 -10.15 11.97
N LYS A 70 -4.55 -9.07 11.98
CA LYS A 70 -5.91 -9.03 11.43
C LYS A 70 -5.95 -8.35 10.08
N ILE A 71 -6.80 -8.87 9.19
CA ILE A 71 -6.99 -8.36 7.84
C ILE A 71 -8.16 -7.37 7.85
N TYR A 72 -7.98 -6.17 7.30
CA TYR A 72 -9.02 -5.13 7.26
C TYR A 72 -9.27 -4.56 5.86
N ILE A 73 -8.36 -4.79 4.92
CA ILE A 73 -8.47 -4.30 3.55
C ILE A 73 -8.34 -5.47 2.59
N ILE A 74 -9.24 -5.56 1.61
CA ILE A 74 -9.04 -6.43 0.45
C ILE A 74 -8.25 -5.63 -0.60
N LEU A 75 -7.11 -6.17 -1.03
CA LEU A 75 -6.28 -5.57 -2.06
C LEU A 75 -7.03 -5.53 -3.39
N PHE A 76 -7.18 -4.34 -3.96
CA PHE A 76 -7.74 -4.13 -5.29
C PHE A 76 -6.65 -3.85 -6.32
N ASP A 77 -5.74 -2.93 -6.01
CA ASP A 77 -4.55 -2.61 -6.77
C ASP A 77 -3.33 -2.40 -5.86
N GLY A 78 -2.15 -2.30 -6.46
CA GLY A 78 -0.90 -2.08 -5.74
C GLY A 78 0.00 -1.12 -6.52
N ASP A 79 0.24 0.05 -5.94
CA ASP A 79 1.17 1.02 -6.50
C ASP A 79 2.61 0.74 -6.06
N THR A 80 3.54 1.02 -6.97
CA THR A 80 4.97 1.02 -6.66
C THR A 80 5.57 2.37 -7.01
N HIS A 81 6.30 2.95 -6.07
CA HIS A 81 7.15 4.11 -6.36
C HIS A 81 8.41 3.61 -7.08
N THR A 82 8.41 3.74 -8.41
CA THR A 82 9.47 3.21 -9.26
C THR A 82 10.25 4.35 -9.93
N LEU A 83 11.58 4.29 -9.85
CA LEU A 83 12.44 5.22 -10.57
C LEU A 83 12.68 4.72 -12.00
N PHE A 84 12.13 5.43 -12.97
CA PHE A 84 12.53 5.31 -14.37
C PHE A 84 13.64 6.32 -14.65
N HIS A 85 14.75 5.89 -15.23
CA HIS A 85 15.85 6.79 -15.56
C HIS A 85 16.32 6.61 -17.01
N ARG A 86 16.95 7.67 -17.52
CA ARG A 86 17.63 7.69 -18.82
C ARG A 86 18.90 6.84 -18.75
N LYS A 87 19.07 5.90 -19.68
CA LYS A 87 20.22 4.97 -19.71
C LYS A 87 21.54 5.71 -19.98
N ASP A 88 21.52 6.69 -20.87
CA ASP A 88 22.69 7.49 -21.27
C ASP A 88 23.27 8.34 -20.14
N CYS A 89 22.47 8.72 -19.14
CA CYS A 89 22.97 9.40 -17.95
C CYS A 89 23.90 8.51 -17.10
N TRP A 90 23.76 7.18 -17.16
CA TRP A 90 24.67 6.24 -16.51
C TRP A 90 25.91 5.90 -17.36
N ASP A 91 25.82 6.03 -18.68
CA ASP A 91 26.98 5.87 -19.55
C ASP A 91 27.93 7.08 -19.44
N MET A 92 27.39 8.29 -19.17
CA MET A 92 28.20 9.49 -18.94
C MET A 92 29.07 9.41 -17.69
N THR A 93 28.61 8.79 -16.59
CA THR A 93 29.46 8.59 -15.40
C THR A 93 30.64 7.67 -15.69
N LYS A 94 30.51 6.72 -16.63
CA LYS A 94 31.64 5.94 -17.17
C LYS A 94 32.62 6.79 -17.98
N TYR A 95 32.12 7.67 -18.83
CA TYR A 95 32.95 8.54 -19.67
C TYR A 95 33.71 9.61 -18.86
N GLU A 96 33.10 10.17 -17.81
CA GLU A 96 33.78 11.13 -16.94
C GLU A 96 34.84 10.47 -16.04
N PHE A 97 34.57 9.27 -15.51
CA PHE A 97 35.55 8.48 -14.75
C PHE A 97 36.79 8.13 -15.59
N LEU A 98 36.59 7.68 -16.84
CA LEU A 98 37.70 7.41 -17.77
C LEU A 98 38.45 8.68 -18.18
N ARG A 99 37.82 9.85 -18.15
CA ARG A 99 38.48 11.15 -18.41
C ARG A 99 39.31 11.62 -17.22
N SER A 100 38.90 11.31 -15.99
CA SER A 100 39.72 11.59 -14.79
C SER A 100 40.98 10.72 -14.72
N GLU A 101 40.94 9.48 -15.20
CA GLU A 101 42.12 8.61 -15.23
C GLU A 101 43.10 8.94 -16.37
N LYS A 102 42.64 9.55 -17.47
CA LYS A 102 43.51 9.96 -18.60
C LYS A 102 44.18 11.34 -18.44
N LYS A 103 44.15 11.95 -17.24
CA LYS A 103 44.85 13.20 -16.92
C LYS A 103 46.19 13.01 -16.20
N LEU A 104 46.77 11.82 -16.27
CA LEU A 104 48.10 11.51 -15.73
C LEU A 104 49.02 11.00 -16.86
N PHE A 105 49.34 11.85 -17.85
CA PHE A 105 50.60 11.87 -18.62
C PHE A 105 50.72 13.21 -19.34
#